data_AF-A0A959CUY5-F1
#
_entry.id   AF-A0A959CUY5-F1
#
_cell.length_a   1.000
_cell.length_b   1.000
_cell.length_c   1.000
_cell.angle_alpha   90.00
_cell.angle_beta   90.00
_cell.angle_gamma   90.00
#
_symmetry.space_group_name_H-M   'P 1'
#
loop_
_entity.id
_entity.type
_entity.pdbx_description
1 polymer ?
#
loop_
_entity_poly.entity_id
_entity_poly.type
_entity_poly.pdbx_seq_one_letter_code
_entity_poly.pdbx_strand_id
1 'polypeptide(L)'
;IADNKANIMISVNTILVSVLITFLSYRNIGENSPQILLPVVIFLVTGMASLIFAVLSARPKVTMLNPEGAAPEAVRRNVVFFGNFVTLSLDQFEEAMEDVFNDSELLYGNMVRDLYHLGKVLEKKYRYLAISYNIFMAGFIATVCTFLIALFT
;
A
#
# COMPACT_ATOMS: atom_id res chain seq x y z
N ILE A 1 2.72 -10.24 0.75
CA ILE A 1 1.24 -10.44 0.93
C ILE A 1 0.48 -9.13 0.80
N ALA A 2 0.80 -8.08 1.57
CA ALA A 2 0.15 -6.77 1.45
C ALA A 2 0.23 -6.21 0.02
N ASP A 3 1.39 -6.33 -0.63
CA ASP A 3 1.59 -5.88 -2.01
C ASP A 3 0.70 -6.64 -3.00
N ASN A 4 0.49 -7.95 -2.80
CA ASN A 4 -0.41 -8.74 -3.64
C ASN A 4 -1.88 -8.29 -3.49
N LYS A 5 -2.32 -7.99 -2.26
CA LYS A 5 -3.68 -7.47 -2.01
C LYS A 5 -3.86 -6.06 -2.60
N ALA A 6 -2.84 -5.21 -2.52
CA ALA A 6 -2.85 -3.90 -3.16
C ALA A 6 -2.95 -4.02 -4.69
N ASN A 7 -2.18 -4.93 -5.30
CA ASN A 7 -2.25 -5.19 -6.74
C ASN A 7 -3.65 -5.66 -7.17
N ILE A 8 -4.28 -6.58 -6.43
CA ILE A 8 -5.67 -7.00 -6.69
C ILE A 8 -6.61 -5.80 -6.67
N MET A 9 -6.49 -4.93 -5.66
CA MET A 9 -7.35 -3.75 -5.52
C MET A 9 -7.18 -2.76 -6.68
N ILE A 10 -5.94 -2.55 -7.13
CA ILE A 10 -5.63 -1.70 -8.28
C ILE A 10 -6.23 -2.29 -9.56
N SER A 11 -6.09 -3.61 -9.78
CA SER A 11 -6.64 -4.29 -10.94
C SER A 11 -8.17 -4.20 -10.98
N VAL A 12 -8.85 -4.45 -9.86
CA VAL A 12 -10.32 -4.37 -9.77
C VAL A 12 -10.81 -2.95 -10.07
N ASN A 13 -10.23 -1.93 -9.44
CA ASN A 13 -10.62 -0.53 -9.69
C ASN A 13 -10.38 -0.13 -11.15
N THR A 14 -9.25 -0.52 -11.74
CA THR A 14 -8.93 -0.24 -13.15
C THR A 14 -9.94 -0.88 -14.10
N ILE A 15 -10.30 -2.16 -13.87
CA ILE A 15 -11.30 -2.87 -14.69
C ILE A 15 -12.66 -2.19 -14.57
N LEU A 16 -13.14 -1.90 -13.36
CA LEU A 16 -14.45 -1.29 -13.14
C LEU A 16 -14.56 0.10 -13.78
N VAL A 17 -13.53 0.93 -13.62
CA VAL A 17 -13.49 2.25 -14.27
C VAL A 17 -13.49 2.13 -15.79
N SER A 18 -12.68 1.22 -16.35
CA SER A 18 -12.63 0.98 -17.81
C SER A 18 -13.99 0.55 -18.37
N VAL A 19 -14.67 -0.38 -17.69
CA VAL A 19 -16.02 -0.84 -18.05
C VAL A 19 -17.01 0.32 -17.99
N LEU A 20 -17.00 1.12 -16.92
CA LEU A 20 -17.89 2.27 -16.78
C LEU A 20 -17.67 3.33 -17.85
N ILE A 21 -16.43 3.64 -18.21
CA ILE A 21 -16.11 4.57 -19.30
C ILE A 21 -16.64 4.03 -20.63
N THR A 22 -16.49 2.72 -20.87
CA THR A 22 -17.00 2.07 -22.08
C THR A 22 -18.51 2.18 -22.17
N PHE A 23 -19.23 1.93 -21.07
CA PHE A 23 -20.68 2.10 -20.99
C PHE A 23 -21.11 3.55 -21.20
N LEU A 24 -20.40 4.52 -20.59
CA LEU A 24 -20.70 5.95 -20.73
C LEU A 24 -20.45 6.47 -22.16
N SER A 25 -19.43 5.92 -22.84
CA SER A 25 -19.10 6.28 -24.22
C SER A 25 -20.07 5.66 -25.22
N TYR A 26 -20.46 4.39 -25.02
CA TYR A 26 -21.42 3.70 -25.87
C TYR A 26 -22.84 4.29 -25.78
N ARG A 27 -23.23 4.76 -24.58
CA ARG A 27 -24.52 5.38 -24.33
C ARG A 27 -24.40 6.89 -24.46
N ASN A 28 -24.60 7.40 -25.68
CA ASN A 28 -24.48 8.81 -26.08
C ASN A 28 -24.77 9.80 -24.94
N ILE A 29 -23.77 10.65 -24.60
CA ILE A 29 -23.84 11.64 -23.51
C ILE A 29 -25.07 12.58 -23.65
N GLY A 30 -25.57 12.78 -24.87
CA GLY A 30 -26.73 13.65 -25.16
C GLY A 30 -28.11 13.07 -24.85
N GLU A 31 -28.26 11.75 -24.66
CA GLU A 31 -29.55 11.12 -24.29
C GLU A 31 -29.63 10.70 -22.82
N ASN A 32 -28.53 10.84 -22.07
CA ASN A 32 -28.50 10.45 -20.67
C ASN A 32 -29.28 11.47 -19.83
N SER A 33 -30.42 11.04 -19.27
CA SER A 33 -31.07 11.78 -18.18
C SER A 33 -30.03 12.10 -17.10
N PRO A 34 -29.98 13.33 -16.56
CA PRO A 34 -29.01 13.74 -15.55
C PRO A 34 -28.97 12.84 -14.30
N GLN A 35 -30.04 12.06 -14.08
CA GLN A 35 -30.18 11.07 -13.00
C GLN A 35 -29.19 9.88 -13.11
N ILE A 36 -28.80 9.42 -14.32
CA ILE A 36 -27.90 8.26 -14.48
C ILE A 36 -26.43 8.68 -14.40
N LEU A 37 -26.12 9.94 -14.72
CA LEU A 37 -24.76 10.48 -14.66
C LEU A 37 -24.25 10.60 -13.21
N LEU A 38 -25.14 10.91 -12.27
CA LEU A 38 -24.81 11.16 -10.87
C LEU A 38 -24.20 9.93 -10.16
N PRO A 39 -24.78 8.70 -10.24
CA PRO A 39 -24.14 7.49 -9.73
C PRO A 39 -22.74 7.23 -10.31
N VAL A 40 -22.56 7.46 -11.61
CA VAL A 40 -21.28 7.20 -12.30
C VAL A 40 -20.19 8.14 -11.81
N VAL A 41 -20.50 9.42 -11.62
CA VAL A 41 -19.56 10.41 -11.08
C VAL A 41 -19.19 10.08 -9.64
N ILE A 42 -20.16 9.69 -8.80
CA ILE A 42 -19.90 9.23 -7.42
C ILE A 42 -18.95 8.04 -7.42
N PHE A 43 -19.19 7.05 -8.29
CA PHE A 43 -18.31 5.89 -8.38
C PHE A 43 -16.91 6.25 -8.85
N LEU A 44 -16.78 7.12 -9.86
CA LEU A 44 -15.47 7.55 -10.36
C LEU A 44 -14.66 8.24 -9.26
N VAL A 45 -15.27 9.17 -8.53
CA VAL A 45 -14.58 9.91 -7.46
C VAL A 45 -14.17 8.97 -6.32
N THR A 46 -15.07 8.10 -5.86
CA THR A 46 -14.80 7.18 -4.76
C THR A 46 -13.83 6.05 -5.15
N GLY A 47 -13.94 5.54 -6.37
CA GLY A 47 -13.02 4.57 -6.96
C GLY A 47 -11.61 5.14 -7.16
N MET A 48 -11.50 6.39 -7.65
CA MET A 48 -10.22 7.09 -7.74
C MET A 48 -9.58 7.28 -6.37
N ALA A 49 -10.36 7.74 -5.37
CA ALA A 49 -9.86 7.89 -4.01
C ALA A 49 -9.33 6.56 -3.45
N SER A 50 -10.08 5.47 -3.63
CA SER A 50 -9.64 4.12 -3.24
C SER A 50 -8.35 3.70 -3.95
N LEU A 51 -8.24 3.93 -5.26
CA LEU A 51 -7.07 3.56 -6.05
C LEU A 51 -5.81 4.30 -5.57
N ILE A 52 -5.93 5.59 -5.23
CA ILE A 52 -4.83 6.37 -4.66
C ILE A 52 -4.30 5.70 -3.38
N PHE A 53 -5.18 5.29 -2.46
CA PHE A 53 -4.77 4.60 -1.24
C PHE A 53 -4.16 3.21 -1.49
N ALA A 54 -4.66 2.47 -2.48
CA ALA A 54 -4.08 1.18 -2.87
C ALA A 54 -2.65 1.34 -3.42
N VAL A 55 -2.45 2.33 -4.29
CA VAL A 55 -1.12 2.67 -4.85
C VAL A 55 -0.18 3.16 -3.74
N LEU A 56 -0.66 3.97 -2.79
CA LEU A 56 0.14 4.41 -1.64
C LEU A 56 0.58 3.24 -0.75
N SER A 57 -0.25 2.20 -0.61
CA SER A 57 0.12 0.97 0.10
C SER A 57 1.20 0.16 -0.63
N ALA A 58 1.21 0.19 -1.96
CA ALA A 58 2.19 -0.52 -2.80
C ALA A 58 3.49 0.27 -3.00
N ARG A 59 3.51 1.58 -2.71
CA ARG A 59 4.69 2.42 -2.86
C ARG A 59 5.84 1.92 -1.96
N PRO A 60 7.03 1.63 -2.51
CA PRO A 60 8.17 1.24 -1.70
C PRO A 60 8.60 2.42 -0.82
N LYS A 61 8.67 2.19 0.49
CA LYS A 61 9.19 3.17 1.45
C LYS A 61 10.35 2.55 2.22
N VAL A 62 11.56 2.94 1.86
CA VAL A 62 12.76 2.58 2.63
C VAL A 62 12.70 3.33 3.96
N THR A 63 12.72 2.58 5.06
CA THR A 63 12.83 3.15 6.40
C THR A 63 14.26 2.88 6.85
N MET A 64 15.06 3.93 7.01
CA MET A 64 16.41 3.81 7.59
C MET A 64 16.29 3.88 9.11
N LEU A 65 16.99 3.01 9.83
CA LEU A 65 17.00 3.01 11.30
C LEU A 65 18.22 3.75 11.85
N ASN A 66 19.35 3.71 11.15
CA ASN A 66 20.55 4.44 11.53
C ASN A 66 20.75 5.69 10.65
N PRO A 67 21.05 6.86 11.23
CA PRO A 67 21.49 8.03 10.47
C PRO A 67 22.85 7.76 9.80
N GLU A 68 23.12 8.42 8.67
CA GLU A 68 24.47 8.49 8.09
C GLU A 68 25.46 8.98 9.18
N GLY A 69 26.50 8.18 9.47
CA GLY A 69 27.48 8.48 10.52
C GLY A 69 27.17 7.90 11.91
N ALA A 70 26.26 6.93 12.03
CA ALA A 70 26.02 6.23 13.29
C ALA A 70 27.29 5.53 13.83
N ALA A 71 27.46 5.54 15.15
CA ALA A 71 28.59 4.88 15.81
C ALA A 71 28.67 3.37 15.46
N PRO A 72 29.88 2.77 15.37
CA PRO A 72 30.05 1.35 15.00
C PRO A 72 29.20 0.40 15.83
N GLU A 73 29.02 0.66 17.12
CA GLU A 73 28.17 -0.14 18.01
C GLU A 73 26.67 -0.06 17.69
N ALA A 74 26.20 1.06 17.14
CA ALA A 74 24.81 1.21 16.70
C ALA A 74 24.56 0.50 15.37
N VAL A 75 25.59 0.42 14.51
CA VAL A 75 25.56 -0.36 13.26
C VAL A 75 25.53 -1.86 13.58
N ARG A 76 26.43 -2.33 14.45
CA ARG A 76 26.49 -3.74 14.90
C ARG A 76 25.20 -4.23 15.55
N ARG A 77 24.51 -3.36 16.29
CA ARG A 77 23.25 -3.72 16.93
C ARG A 77 22.14 -4.05 15.93
N ASN A 78 22.11 -3.44 14.75
CA ASN A 78 20.99 -3.57 13.82
C ASN A 78 21.46 -3.88 12.39
N VAL A 79 22.50 -4.68 12.23
CA VAL A 79 23.12 -4.95 10.91
C VAL A 79 22.22 -5.80 10.01
N VAL A 80 21.38 -6.66 10.59
CA VAL A 80 20.48 -7.56 9.84
C VAL A 80 19.31 -6.79 9.19
N PHE A 81 19.02 -5.57 9.67
CA PHE A 81 17.89 -4.79 9.17
C PHE A 81 18.16 -4.19 7.79
N PHE A 82 17.22 -4.41 6.86
CA PHE A 82 17.30 -3.96 5.45
C PHE A 82 17.69 -2.50 5.26
N GLY A 83 17.14 -1.59 6.07
CA GLY A 83 17.44 -0.16 5.94
C GLY A 83 18.88 0.23 6.33
N ASN A 84 19.62 -0.65 7.00
CA ASN A 84 20.95 -0.37 7.53
C ASN A 84 22.07 -1.11 6.77
N PHE A 85 21.87 -2.35 6.31
CA PHE A 85 22.93 -3.03 5.55
C PHE A 85 23.08 -2.53 4.11
N VAL A 86 22.02 -1.97 3.51
CA VAL A 86 22.06 -1.43 2.14
C VAL A 86 23.05 -0.26 2.00
N THR A 87 23.43 0.36 3.12
CA THR A 87 24.42 1.45 3.15
C THR A 87 25.85 0.99 3.39
N LEU A 88 26.07 -0.30 3.69
CA LEU A 88 27.40 -0.85 3.98
C LEU A 88 28.05 -1.39 2.69
N SER A 89 29.38 -1.34 2.61
CA SER A 89 30.11 -2.16 1.63
C SER A 89 30.05 -3.64 2.00
N LEU A 90 30.35 -4.52 1.04
CA LEU A 90 30.39 -5.96 1.30
C LEU A 90 31.35 -6.31 2.45
N ASP A 91 32.56 -5.76 2.42
CA ASP A 91 33.58 -5.99 3.45
C ASP A 91 33.10 -5.55 4.85
N GLN A 92 32.44 -4.38 4.93
CA GLN A 92 31.88 -3.87 6.20
C GLN A 92 30.71 -4.72 6.69
N PHE A 93 29.92 -5.28 5.78
CA PHE A 93 28.81 -6.16 6.11
C PHE A 93 29.32 -7.52 6.60
N GLU A 94 30.34 -8.09 5.96
CA GLU A 94 30.96 -9.35 6.37
C GLU A 94 31.58 -9.23 7.78
N GLU A 95 32.37 -8.18 8.03
CA GLU A 95 32.97 -7.94 9.35
C GLU A 95 31.90 -7.78 10.46
N ALA A 96 30.86 -6.99 10.19
CA ALA A 96 29.79 -6.79 11.15
C ALA A 96 28.90 -8.05 11.35
N MET A 97 28.78 -8.91 10.34
CA MET A 97 28.07 -10.19 10.46
C MET A 97 28.88 -11.22 11.22
N GLU A 98 30.21 -11.23 11.07
CA GLU A 98 31.09 -12.10 11.85
C GLU A 98 31.00 -11.77 13.35
N ASP A 99 30.98 -10.49 13.71
CA ASP A 99 30.72 -10.04 15.09
C ASP A 99 29.36 -10.51 15.62
N VAL A 100 28.31 -10.43 14.79
CA VAL A 100 26.95 -10.86 15.16
C VAL A 100 26.84 -12.38 15.29
N PHE A 101 27.59 -13.16 14.51
CA PHE A 101 27.62 -14.62 14.64
C PHE A 101 28.40 -15.09 15.86
N ASN A 102 29.45 -14.36 16.25
CA ASN A 102 30.27 -14.68 17.41
C ASN A 102 29.60 -14.36 18.75
N ASP A 103 28.56 -13.52 18.76
CA ASP A 103 27.79 -13.16 19.95
C ASP A 103 26.31 -13.55 19.79
N SER A 104 25.90 -14.61 20.50
CA SER A 104 24.53 -15.12 20.46
C SER A 104 23.49 -14.11 20.97
N GLU A 105 23.83 -13.27 21.96
CA GLU A 105 22.91 -12.25 22.49
C GLU A 105 22.70 -11.14 21.45
N LEU A 106 23.76 -10.74 20.73
CA LEU A 106 23.66 -9.81 19.61
C LEU A 106 22.87 -10.39 18.44
N LEU A 107 23.06 -11.67 18.11
CA LEU A 107 22.29 -12.36 17.08
C LEU A 107 20.78 -12.32 17.38
N TYR A 108 20.37 -12.83 18.56
CA TYR A 108 18.96 -12.85 18.95
C TYR A 108 18.39 -11.42 19.05
N GLY A 109 19.16 -10.48 19.58
CA GLY A 109 18.79 -9.07 19.65
C GLY A 109 18.54 -8.44 18.28
N ASN A 110 19.39 -8.72 17.28
CA ASN A 110 19.22 -8.28 15.90
C ASN A 110 17.94 -8.85 15.29
N MET A 111 17.72 -10.17 15.42
CA MET A 111 16.54 -10.85 14.87
C MET A 111 15.23 -10.32 15.46
N VAL A 112 15.16 -10.13 16.78
CA VAL A 112 13.96 -9.61 17.46
C VAL A 112 13.63 -8.20 16.96
N ARG A 113 14.64 -7.33 16.80
CA ARG A 113 14.43 -5.97 16.31
C ARG A 113 14.02 -5.96 14.85
N ASP A 114 14.64 -6.78 14.01
CA ASP A 114 14.24 -6.92 12.60
C ASP A 114 12.78 -7.35 12.48
N LEU A 115 12.36 -8.39 13.21
CA LEU A 115 10.98 -8.85 13.25
C LEU A 115 10.00 -7.75 13.71
N TYR A 116 10.35 -7.02 14.77
CA TYR A 116 9.54 -5.92 15.28
C TYR A 116 9.35 -4.81 14.22
N HIS A 117 10.43 -4.41 13.56
CA HIS A 117 10.39 -3.36 12.55
C HIS A 117 9.68 -3.82 11.26
N LEU A 118 9.89 -5.06 10.84
CA LEU A 118 9.17 -5.66 9.73
C LEU A 118 7.66 -5.69 10.00
N GLY A 119 7.25 -6.04 11.22
CA GLY A 119 5.87 -5.95 11.67
C GLY A 119 5.29 -4.53 11.58
N LYS A 120 6.02 -3.52 12.06
CA LYS A 120 5.60 -2.10 12.02
C LYS A 120 5.46 -1.56 10.59
N VAL A 121 6.37 -1.91 9.69
CA VAL A 121 6.27 -1.54 8.26
C VAL A 121 5.05 -2.21 7.63
N LEU A 122 4.79 -3.47 7.96
CA LEU A 122 3.67 -4.23 7.44
C LEU A 122 2.33 -3.66 7.92
N GLU A 123 2.21 -3.32 9.21
CA GLU A 123 1.04 -2.66 9.80
C GLU A 123 0.66 -1.39 9.01
N LYS A 124 1.65 -0.55 8.69
CA LYS A 124 1.42 0.67 7.92
C LYS A 124 0.90 0.40 6.51
N LYS A 125 1.45 -0.60 5.81
CA LYS A 125 0.94 -1.03 4.49
C LYS A 125 -0.52 -1.50 4.63
N TYR A 126 -0.80 -2.38 5.60
CA TYR A 126 -2.16 -2.87 5.83
C TYR A 126 -3.15 -1.77 6.19
N ARG A 127 -2.74 -0.73 6.91
CA ARG A 127 -3.61 0.41 7.23
C ARG A 127 -4.03 1.20 5.99
N TYR A 128 -3.09 1.51 5.08
CA TYR A 128 -3.44 2.17 3.82
C TYR A 128 -4.36 1.32 2.95
N LEU A 129 -4.07 0.02 2.89
CA LEU A 129 -4.90 -0.93 2.17
C LEU A 129 -6.31 -1.02 2.77
N ALA A 130 -6.45 -1.07 4.09
CA ALA A 130 -7.76 -1.09 4.76
C ALA A 130 -8.58 0.17 4.47
N ILE A 131 -7.94 1.35 4.47
CA ILE A 131 -8.60 2.60 4.09
C ILE A 131 -9.09 2.55 2.63
N SER A 132 -8.25 2.04 1.72
CA SER A 132 -8.62 1.84 0.31
C SER A 132 -9.86 0.95 0.16
N TYR A 133 -9.93 -0.16 0.91
CA TYR A 133 -11.08 -1.06 0.94
C TYR A 133 -12.34 -0.39 1.48
N ASN A 134 -12.25 0.34 2.59
CA ASN A 134 -13.41 1.00 3.17
C ASN A 134 -13.98 2.08 2.25
N ILE A 135 -13.12 2.88 1.62
CA ILE A 135 -13.54 3.91 0.66
C ILE A 135 -14.20 3.27 -0.57
N PHE A 136 -13.60 2.21 -1.11
CA PHE A 136 -14.18 1.49 -2.24
C PHE A 136 -15.54 0.91 -1.91
N MET A 137 -15.65 0.20 -0.79
CA MET A 137 -16.89 -0.45 -0.37
C MET A 137 -17.99 0.58 -0.13
N ALA A 138 -17.71 1.68 0.58
CA ALA A 138 -18.68 2.74 0.80
C ALA A 138 -19.11 3.41 -0.51
N GLY A 139 -18.16 3.71 -1.39
CA GLY A 139 -18.42 4.32 -2.70
C GLY A 139 -19.24 3.42 -3.63
N PHE A 140 -18.92 2.12 -3.65
CA PHE A 140 -19.66 1.13 -4.43
C PHE A 140 -21.11 0.99 -3.94
N ILE A 141 -21.32 0.87 -2.62
CA ILE A 141 -22.67 0.80 -2.05
C ILE A 141 -23.46 2.09 -2.36
N ALA A 142 -22.86 3.26 -2.15
CA ALA A 142 -23.50 4.54 -2.44
C ALA A 142 -23.88 4.67 -3.92
N THR A 143 -23.01 4.21 -4.83
CA THR A 143 -23.26 4.18 -6.27
C THR A 143 -24.45 3.28 -6.60
N VAL A 144 -24.46 2.05 -6.08
CA VAL A 144 -25.56 1.09 -6.32
C VAL A 144 -26.89 1.64 -5.80
N CYS A 145 -26.92 2.19 -4.58
CA CYS A 145 -28.11 2.80 -4.01
C CYS A 145 -28.62 3.97 -4.87
N THR A 146 -27.73 4.87 -5.28
CA THR A 146 -28.09 6.02 -6.12
C THR A 146 -28.61 5.57 -7.48
N PHE A 147 -27.98 4.56 -8.08
CA PHE A 147 -28.41 4.00 -9.36
C PHE A 147 -29.81 3.37 -9.28
N LEU A 148 -30.10 2.63 -8.21
CA LEU A 148 -31.43 2.06 -7.98
C LEU A 148 -32.48 3.16 -7.81
N ILE A 149 -32.21 4.18 -6.99
CA ILE A 149 -33.14 5.31 -6.81
C ILE A 149 -33.41 6.02 -8.14
N ALA A 150 -32.36 6.25 -8.95
CA ALA A 150 -32.47 6.86 -10.27
C ALA A 150 -33.25 6.01 -11.28
N LEU A 151 -33.34 4.69 -11.10
CA LEU A 151 -34.10 3.79 -11.97
C LEU A 151 -35.58 3.74 -11.58
N PHE A 152 -35.87 3.81 -10.27
CA PHE A 152 -37.23 3.78 -9.74
C PHE A 152 -37.93 5.16 -9.66
N THR A 153 -37.23 6.26 -10.00
CA THR A 153 -37.76 7.65 -10.03
C THR A 153 -37.91 8.12 -11.46
#